data_AF-A0A5M9IZW3-F1
#
_entry.id   AF-A0A5M9IZW3-F1
#
_cell.length_a   1.000
_cell.length_b   1.000
_cell.length_c   1.000
_cell.angle_alpha   90.00
_cell.angle_beta   90.00
_cell.angle_gamma   90.00
#
_symmetry.space_group_name_H-M   'P 1'
#
loop_
_entity.id
_entity.type
_entity.pdbx_description
1 polymer ?
#
loop_
_entity_poly.entity_id
_entity_poly.type
_entity_poly.pdbx_seq_one_letter_code
_entity_poly.pdbx_strand_id
1 'polypeptide(L)'
;MNKAEQAGKIGGLVGGFKRRERQRFLVIFIKLVEMEEFPDLKLTSCLAKKLIAAFSGCKSISNDVLIKEFGKPGNKVKQQNLDDIVLALTERYSETYKSLWNDAKKKIEDDANEYKRQKIQEMRASIS
;
A
#
# COMPACT_ATOMS: atom_id res chain seq x y z
N MET A 1 16.98 0.45 29.04
CA MET A 1 16.82 1.06 27.70
C MET A 1 16.86 2.58 27.87
N ASN A 2 17.79 3.26 27.20
CA ASN A 2 17.95 4.71 27.30
C ASN A 2 16.87 5.46 26.47
N LYS A 3 16.75 6.78 26.64
CA LYS A 3 15.73 7.59 25.95
C LYS A 3 15.87 7.56 24.42
N ALA A 4 17.08 7.45 23.90
CA ALA A 4 17.35 7.41 22.46
C ALA A 4 16.91 6.06 21.84
N GLU A 5 17.19 4.95 22.51
CA GLU A 5 16.74 3.60 22.13
C GLU A 5 15.22 3.50 22.13
N GLN A 6 14.55 4.09 23.13
CA GLN A 6 13.08 4.17 23.19
C GLN A 6 12.51 4.95 22.00
N ALA A 7 13.07 6.14 21.72
CA ALA A 7 12.64 6.95 20.59
C ALA A 7 12.85 6.23 19.25
N GLY A 8 13.99 5.54 19.09
CA GLY A 8 14.30 4.73 17.91
C GLY A 8 13.31 3.58 17.72
N LYS A 9 12.99 2.84 18.79
CA LYS A 9 12.01 1.74 18.76
C LYS A 9 10.61 2.23 18.38
N ILE A 10 10.15 3.33 18.98
CA ILE A 10 8.85 3.94 18.65
C ILE A 10 8.84 4.41 17.18
N GLY A 11 9.89 5.10 16.75
CA GLY A 11 10.04 5.55 15.37
C GLY A 11 9.95 4.40 14.37
N GLY A 12 10.64 3.29 14.64
CA GLY A 12 10.58 2.07 13.82
C GLY A 12 9.17 1.46 13.76
N LEU A 13 8.47 1.38 14.89
CA LEU A 13 7.10 0.86 14.96
C LEU A 13 6.12 1.71 14.15
N VAL A 14 6.16 3.04 14.34
CA VAL A 14 5.29 3.99 13.63
C VAL A 14 5.60 4.01 12.13
N GLY A 15 6.88 4.01 11.75
CA GLY A 15 7.30 3.93 10.35
C GLY A 15 6.83 2.63 9.68
N GLY A 16 6.95 1.50 10.39
CA GLY A 16 6.46 0.20 9.95
C GLY A 16 4.93 0.18 9.77
N PHE A 17 4.19 0.79 10.70
CA PHE A 17 2.73 0.96 10.59
C PHE A 17 2.35 1.74 9.33
N LYS A 18 2.89 2.95 9.14
CA LYS A 18 2.63 3.79 7.97
C LYS A 18 2.96 3.07 6.65
N ARG A 19 4.04 2.28 6.63
CA ARG A 19 4.42 1.48 5.46
C ARG A 19 3.39 0.39 5.15
N ARG A 20 2.85 -0.30 6.15
CA ARG A 20 1.83 -1.34 5.96
C ARG A 20 0.51 -0.74 5.45
N GLU A 21 0.05 0.35 6.06
CA GLU A 21 -1.21 0.99 5.64
C GLU A 21 -1.12 1.57 4.23
N ARG A 22 0.03 2.14 3.85
CA ARG A 22 0.28 2.56 2.47
C ARG A 22 0.17 1.39 1.49
N GLN A 23 0.79 0.25 1.80
CA GLN A 23 0.71 -0.93 0.94
C GLN A 23 -0.72 -1.47 0.86
N ARG A 24 -1.46 -1.46 1.98
CA ARG A 24 -2.87 -1.84 2.02
C ARG A 24 -3.73 -0.96 1.11
N PHE A 25 -3.54 0.37 1.18
CA PHE A 25 -4.20 1.31 0.28
C PHE A 25 -3.92 0.96 -1.19
N LEU A 26 -2.66 0.75 -1.56
CA LEU A 26 -2.28 0.42 -2.94
C LEU A 26 -2.96 -0.87 -3.42
N VAL A 27 -2.99 -1.91 -2.58
CA VAL A 27 -3.66 -3.18 -2.90
C VAL A 27 -5.16 -2.95 -3.12
N ILE A 28 -5.83 -2.24 -2.21
CA ILE A 28 -7.27 -1.98 -2.30
C ILE A 28 -7.58 -1.18 -3.57
N PHE A 29 -6.81 -0.14 -3.84
CA PHE A 29 -7.01 0.69 -5.03
C PHE A 29 -6.87 -0.13 -6.32
N ILE A 30 -5.85 -0.97 -6.43
CA ILE A 30 -5.69 -1.84 -7.60
C ILE A 30 -6.80 -2.88 -7.72
N LYS A 31 -7.34 -3.39 -6.61
CA LYS A 31 -8.51 -4.28 -6.64
C LYS A 31 -9.78 -3.57 -7.09
N LEU A 32 -9.94 -2.28 -6.79
CA LEU A 32 -11.05 -1.49 -7.35
C LEU A 32 -10.91 -1.37 -8.87
N VAL A 33 -9.70 -1.03 -9.35
CA VAL A 33 -9.43 -1.01 -10.80
C VAL A 33 -9.63 -2.38 -11.44
N GLU A 34 -9.22 -3.47 -10.78
CA GLU A 34 -9.48 -4.85 -11.21
C GLU A 34 -10.98 -5.12 -11.38
N MET A 35 -11.79 -4.76 -10.38
CA MET A 35 -13.23 -5.02 -10.41
C MET A 35 -13.95 -4.23 -11.50
N GLU A 36 -13.55 -2.98 -11.75
CA GLU A 36 -14.19 -2.11 -12.75
C GLU A 36 -13.78 -2.47 -14.18
N GLU A 37 -12.50 -2.76 -14.42
CA GLU A 37 -11.95 -2.95 -15.77
C GLU A 37 -11.90 -4.41 -16.21
N PHE A 38 -11.87 -5.32 -15.24
CA PHE A 38 -11.67 -6.75 -15.46
C PHE A 38 -12.67 -7.56 -14.63
N PRO A 39 -14.00 -7.36 -14.78
CA PRO A 39 -14.99 -7.99 -13.91
C PRO A 39 -14.91 -9.53 -13.90
N ASP A 40 -14.49 -10.13 -15.01
CA ASP A 40 -14.37 -11.59 -15.17
C ASP A 40 -12.93 -12.11 -15.06
N LEU A 41 -11.95 -11.23 -14.86
CA LEU A 41 -10.52 -11.55 -14.90
C LEU A 41 -9.80 -11.03 -13.66
N LYS A 42 -8.75 -11.75 -13.25
CA LYS A 42 -7.86 -11.28 -12.19
C LYS A 42 -6.56 -10.75 -12.75
N LEU A 43 -6.14 -9.61 -12.25
CA LEU A 43 -4.85 -9.01 -12.56
C LEU A 43 -3.72 -9.95 -12.17
N THR A 44 -2.70 -9.99 -13.03
CA THR A 44 -1.43 -10.65 -12.70
C THR A 44 -0.63 -9.76 -11.75
N SER A 45 0.24 -10.36 -10.94
CA SER A 45 1.19 -9.62 -10.11
C SER A 45 2.09 -8.67 -10.94
N CYS A 46 2.36 -9.00 -12.21
CA CYS A 46 3.12 -8.14 -13.11
C CYS A 46 2.37 -6.85 -13.47
N LEU A 47 1.10 -6.96 -13.91
CA LEU A 47 0.29 -5.78 -14.25
C LEU A 47 0.00 -4.94 -12.99
N ALA A 48 -0.36 -5.58 -11.87
CA ALA A 48 -0.56 -4.90 -10.60
C ALA A 48 0.69 -4.10 -10.17
N LYS A 49 1.88 -4.68 -10.32
CA LYS A 49 3.15 -3.98 -10.01
C LYS A 49 3.37 -2.75 -10.89
N LYS A 50 3.12 -2.85 -12.19
CA LYS A 50 3.26 -1.72 -13.12
C LYS A 50 2.26 -0.60 -12.81
N LEU A 51 0.99 -0.94 -12.57
CA LEU A 51 -0.03 0.03 -12.18
C LEU A 51 0.33 0.74 -10.87
N ILE A 52 0.77 0.00 -9.84
CA ILE A 52 1.22 0.61 -8.58
C ILE A 52 2.37 1.59 -8.81
N ALA A 53 3.34 1.21 -9.63
CA ALA A 53 4.48 2.08 -9.96
C ALA A 53 4.02 3.36 -10.67
N ALA A 54 3.10 3.24 -11.62
CA ALA A 54 2.55 4.36 -12.38
C ALA A 54 1.75 5.34 -11.51
N PHE A 55 0.82 4.84 -10.68
CA PHE A 55 0.01 5.72 -9.81
C PHE A 55 0.82 6.37 -8.69
N SER A 56 1.70 5.60 -8.05
CA SER A 56 2.33 6.04 -6.79
C SER A 56 3.60 6.87 -6.97
N GLY A 57 4.11 6.99 -8.20
CA GLY A 57 5.40 7.60 -8.49
C GLY A 57 6.56 6.77 -7.94
N CYS A 58 6.60 5.48 -8.29
CA CYS A 58 7.63 4.52 -7.88
C CYS A 58 7.65 4.15 -6.37
N LYS A 59 6.59 4.38 -5.60
CA LYS A 59 6.53 3.86 -4.22
C LYS A 59 6.41 2.33 -4.26
N SER A 60 7.31 1.66 -3.56
CA SER A 60 7.40 0.21 -3.61
C SER A 60 6.36 -0.48 -2.72
N ILE A 61 5.61 -1.41 -3.29
CA ILE A 61 4.98 -2.52 -2.57
C ILE A 61 6.02 -3.64 -2.39
N SER A 62 5.98 -4.39 -1.27
CA SER A 62 6.86 -5.56 -1.16
C SER A 62 6.43 -6.65 -2.13
N ASN A 63 7.40 -7.42 -2.65
CA ASN A 63 7.10 -8.56 -3.50
C ASN A 63 6.21 -9.59 -2.78
N ASP A 64 6.40 -9.79 -1.47
CA ASP A 64 5.58 -10.74 -0.70
C ASP A 64 4.11 -10.33 -0.68
N VAL A 65 3.80 -9.04 -0.48
CA VAL A 65 2.42 -8.55 -0.52
C VAL A 65 1.88 -8.65 -1.94
N LEU A 66 2.68 -8.30 -2.95
CA LEU A 66 2.27 -8.40 -4.34
C LEU A 66 1.92 -9.85 -4.74
N ILE A 67 2.76 -10.82 -4.37
CA ILE A 67 2.55 -12.25 -4.66
C ILE A 67 1.35 -12.78 -3.85
N LYS A 68 1.23 -12.40 -2.57
CA LYS A 68 0.09 -12.81 -1.74
C LYS A 68 -1.24 -12.34 -2.33
N GLU A 69 -1.30 -11.10 -2.81
CA GLU A 69 -2.55 -10.48 -3.26
C GLU A 69 -2.87 -10.75 -4.73
N PHE A 70 -1.85 -10.88 -5.60
CA PHE A 70 -2.01 -10.97 -7.07
C PHE A 70 -1.28 -12.17 -7.70
N GLY A 71 -0.56 -12.97 -6.91
CA GLY A 71 0.12 -14.18 -7.38
C GLY A 71 -0.78 -15.40 -7.29
N LYS A 72 -1.45 -15.74 -8.40
CA LYS A 72 -2.17 -17.02 -8.52
C LYS A 72 -1.39 -18.04 -9.35
N PRO A 73 -1.30 -19.31 -8.90
CA PRO A 73 -0.86 -20.41 -9.75
C PRO A 73 -1.76 -20.50 -11.00
N GLY A 74 -1.17 -20.56 -12.18
CA GLY A 74 -1.91 -20.70 -13.44
C GLY A 74 -2.49 -19.42 -14.04
N ASN A 75 -2.34 -18.25 -13.38
CA ASN A 75 -2.67 -16.95 -14.01
C ASN A 75 -1.56 -16.57 -15.00
N LYS A 76 -1.51 -17.29 -16.13
CA LYS A 76 -0.52 -17.14 -17.21
C LYS A 76 -1.07 -16.36 -18.40
N VAL A 77 -2.18 -15.63 -18.22
CA VAL A 77 -2.70 -14.77 -19.28
C VAL A 77 -1.60 -13.76 -19.62
N LYS A 78 -0.93 -13.98 -20.76
CA LYS A 78 -0.01 -13.01 -21.35
C LYS A 78 -0.87 -11.85 -21.82
N GLN A 79 -1.02 -10.85 -20.96
CA GLN A 79 -1.50 -9.55 -21.41
C GLN A 79 -0.40 -8.98 -22.30
N GLN A 80 -0.64 -9.02 -23.62
CA GLN A 80 0.12 -8.20 -24.56
C GLN A 80 -0.22 -6.73 -24.26
N ASN A 81 0.70 -5.81 -24.59
CA ASN A 81 0.49 -4.36 -24.43
C ASN A 81 0.26 -3.92 -22.97
N LEU A 82 0.97 -4.54 -22.02
CA LEU A 82 0.91 -4.15 -20.60
C LEU A 82 1.15 -2.65 -20.39
N ASP A 83 2.06 -2.05 -21.14
CA ASP A 83 2.40 -0.64 -21.00
C ASP A 83 1.26 0.27 -21.48
N ASP A 84 0.58 -0.09 -22.57
CA ASP A 84 -0.59 0.65 -23.06
C ASP A 84 -1.76 0.53 -22.09
N ILE A 85 -2.00 -0.67 -21.54
CA ILE A 85 -3.01 -0.89 -20.49
C ILE A 85 -2.69 -0.02 -19.28
N VAL A 86 -1.43 -0.02 -18.82
CA VAL A 86 -1.01 0.78 -17.67
C VAL A 86 -1.21 2.27 -17.94
N LEU A 87 -0.84 2.75 -19.12
CA LEU A 87 -1.02 4.15 -19.51
C LEU A 87 -2.50 4.55 -19.48
N ALA A 88 -3.35 3.80 -20.19
CA ALA A 88 -4.77 4.09 -20.30
C ALA A 88 -5.49 4.07 -18.95
N LEU A 89 -5.19 3.07 -18.10
CA LEU A 89 -5.76 2.99 -16.76
C LEU A 89 -5.22 4.09 -15.84
N THR A 90 -3.95 4.44 -15.97
CA THR A 90 -3.37 5.53 -15.17
C THR A 90 -4.02 6.87 -15.51
N GLU A 91 -4.20 7.18 -16.78
CA GLU A 91 -4.89 8.40 -17.22
C GLU A 91 -6.31 8.46 -16.65
N ARG A 92 -7.09 7.39 -16.84
CA ARG A 92 -8.50 7.29 -16.42
C ARG A 92 -8.68 7.45 -14.91
N TYR A 93 -7.82 6.82 -14.11
CA TYR A 93 -7.98 6.77 -12.65
C TYR A 93 -7.04 7.71 -11.90
N SER A 94 -6.25 8.56 -12.58
CA SER A 94 -5.26 9.42 -11.92
C SER A 94 -5.88 10.38 -10.90
N GLU A 95 -7.01 11.00 -11.22
CA GLU A 95 -7.73 11.92 -10.33
C GLU A 95 -8.36 11.18 -9.15
N THR A 96 -9.02 10.05 -9.42
CA THR A 96 -9.57 9.15 -8.40
C THR A 96 -8.49 8.69 -7.43
N TYR A 97 -7.33 8.26 -7.95
CA TYR A 97 -6.19 7.88 -7.13
C TYR A 97 -5.74 9.03 -6.24
N LYS A 98 -5.54 10.24 -6.80
CA LYS A 98 -5.08 11.40 -6.03
C LYS A 98 -6.06 11.75 -4.91
N SER A 99 -7.36 11.75 -5.21
CA SER A 99 -8.41 12.02 -4.23
C SER A 99 -8.37 11.00 -3.09
N LEU A 100 -8.51 9.72 -3.41
CA LEU A 100 -8.51 8.64 -2.41
C LEU A 100 -7.20 8.55 -1.63
N TRP A 101 -6.07 8.81 -2.28
CA TRP A 101 -4.77 8.80 -1.63
C TRP A 101 -4.61 9.95 -0.64
N ASN A 102 -5.13 11.14 -0.94
CA ASN A 102 -5.05 12.27 -0.01
C ASN A 102 -5.85 11.99 1.27
N ASP A 103 -7.03 11.41 1.15
CA ASP A 103 -7.86 11.03 2.28
C ASP A 103 -7.21 9.90 3.09
N ALA A 104 -6.75 8.85 2.40
CA ALA A 104 -6.03 7.75 3.04
C ALA A 104 -4.75 8.24 3.74
N LYS A 105 -4.01 9.17 3.13
CA LYS A 105 -2.79 9.74 3.71
C LYS A 105 -3.08 10.49 5.01
N LYS A 106 -4.13 11.31 5.05
CA LYS A 106 -4.55 12.00 6.29
C LYS A 106 -4.88 10.98 7.38
N LYS A 107 -5.73 10.00 7.07
CA LYS A 107 -6.11 8.95 8.01
C LYS A 107 -4.90 8.18 8.55
N ILE A 108 -3.96 7.81 7.67
CA ILE A 108 -2.73 7.11 8.07
C ILE A 108 -1.89 7.95 9.04
N GLU A 109 -1.82 9.28 8.85
CA GLU A 109 -1.12 10.17 9.78
C GLU A 109 -1.81 10.23 11.14
N ASP A 110 -3.13 10.35 11.17
CA ASP A 110 -3.91 10.39 12.40
C ASP A 110 -3.79 9.07 13.19
N ASP A 111 -4.02 7.94 12.52
CA ASP A 111 -3.89 6.60 13.09
C ASP A 111 -2.45 6.34 13.58
N ALA A 112 -1.44 6.83 12.87
CA ALA A 112 -0.04 6.68 13.28
C ALA A 112 0.30 7.51 14.54
N ASN A 113 -0.31 8.69 14.68
CA ASN A 113 -0.16 9.52 15.87
C ASN A 113 -0.85 8.89 17.08
N GLU A 114 -2.01 8.27 16.89
CA GLU A 114 -2.68 7.50 17.93
C GLU A 114 -1.85 6.27 18.32
N TYR A 115 -1.41 5.48 17.34
CA TYR A 115 -0.56 4.31 17.56
C TYR A 115 0.72 4.66 18.33
N LYS A 116 1.35 5.80 18.00
CA LYS A 116 2.50 6.33 18.73
C LYS A 116 2.18 6.60 20.20
N ARG A 117 1.05 7.25 20.49
CA ARG A 117 0.61 7.55 21.86
C ARG A 117 0.38 6.27 22.66
N GLN A 118 -0.32 5.29 22.08
CA GLN A 118 -0.57 3.99 22.70
C GLN A 118 0.75 3.27 23.03
N LYS A 119 1.71 3.20 22.10
CA LYS A 119 3.01 2.55 22.35
C LYS A 119 3.86 3.23 23.41
N ILE A 120 3.78 4.55 23.54
CA ILE A 120 4.43 5.28 24.64
C ILE A 120 3.80 4.91 25.98
N GLN A 121 2.47 4.84 26.06
CA GLN A 121 1.76 4.47 27.29
C GLN A 121 2.07 3.03 27.70
N GLU A 122 2.01 2.07 26.77
CA GLU A 122 2.38 0.66 27.01
C GLU A 122 3.80 0.54 27.57
N MET A 123 4.77 1.26 26.99
CA MET A 123 6.15 1.22 27.46
C MET A 123 6.32 1.81 28.86
N ARG A 124 5.61 2.90 29.19
CA ARG A 124 5.62 3.47 30.54
C ARG A 124 5.01 2.52 31.56
N ALA A 125 3.90 1.86 31.22
CA ALA A 125 3.25 0.87 32.07
C ALA A 125 4.13 -0.37 32.31
N SER A 126 4.92 -0.79 31.32
CA SER A 126 5.81 -1.96 31.44
C SER A 126 7.08 -1.74 32.28
N ILE A 127 7.36 -0.51 32.68
CA ILE A 127 8.54 -0.12 33.47
C ILE A 127 8.15 0.22 34.92
N SER A 128 6.85 0.42 35.19
CA SER A 128 6.30 0.66 36.53
C SER A 128 5.92 -0.63 37.23
#